data_AF-B2X299-F1
#
_entry.id   AF-B2X299-F1
#
_cell.length_a   1.000
_cell.length_b   1.000
_cell.length_c   1.000
_cell.angle_alpha   90.00
_cell.angle_beta   90.00
_cell.angle_gamma   90.00
#
_symmetry.space_group_name_H-M   'P 1'
#
loop_
_entity.id
_entity.type
_entity.pdbx_description
1 polymer ?
#
loop_
_entity_poly.entity_id
_entity_poly.type
_entity_poly.pdbx_seq_one_letter_code
_entity_poly.pdbx_strand_id
1 'polypeptide(L)' 'MQSKSSMTTRKSAEVITYPIFTVRWVSIHALAVPTIFFLGSITAMQFIQR' A
#
# COMPACT_ATOMS: atom_id res chain seq x y z
N MET A 1 -45.24 -4.09 -34.27
CA MET A 1 -44.45 -2.91 -33.83
C MET A 1 -43.50 -3.38 -32.74
N GLN A 2 -42.23 -3.62 -33.10
CA GLN A 2 -41.20 -4.19 -32.24
C GLN A 2 -40.71 -3.12 -31.24
N SER A 3 -40.97 -3.31 -29.95
CA SER A 3 -40.39 -2.46 -28.90
C SER A 3 -38.89 -2.78 -28.77
N LYS A 4 -38.04 -1.83 -29.18
CA LYS A 4 -36.59 -1.89 -28.98
C LYS A 4 -36.29 -1.83 -27.47
N SER A 5 -35.94 -2.96 -26.87
CA SER A 5 -35.33 -2.99 -25.54
C SER A 5 -33.94 -2.36 -25.61
N SER A 6 -33.81 -1.16 -25.03
CA SER A 6 -32.53 -0.45 -24.85
C SER A 6 -31.59 -1.27 -23.96
N MET A 7 -30.57 -1.90 -24.56
CA MET A 7 -29.45 -2.47 -23.80
C MET A 7 -28.61 -1.32 -23.25
N THR A 8 -28.74 -1.05 -21.95
CA THR A 8 -27.81 -0.17 -21.24
C THR A 8 -26.48 -0.89 -21.04
N THR A 9 -25.46 -0.56 -21.84
CA THR A 9 -24.08 -0.98 -21.57
C THR A 9 -23.63 -0.34 -20.26
N ARG A 10 -23.67 -1.09 -19.15
CA ARG A 10 -23.04 -0.66 -17.89
C ARG A 10 -21.54 -0.65 -18.14
N LYS A 11 -20.95 0.54 -18.37
CA LYS A 11 -19.50 0.72 -18.36
C LYS A 11 -19.00 0.22 -17.01
N SER A 12 -18.39 -0.97 -16.98
CA SER A 12 -17.71 -1.46 -15.78
C SER A 12 -16.77 -0.35 -15.33
N ALA A 13 -16.89 0.10 -14.09
CA ALA A 13 -16.00 1.10 -13.55
C ALA A 13 -14.60 0.49 -13.54
N GLU A 14 -13.75 0.92 -14.47
CA GLU A 14 -12.34 0.60 -14.45
C GLU A 14 -11.79 1.11 -13.11
N VAL A 15 -11.23 0.21 -12.30
CA VAL A 15 -10.72 0.55 -10.97
C VAL A 15 -9.39 1.28 -11.15
N ILE A 16 -9.44 2.60 -11.22
CA ILE A 16 -8.25 3.45 -11.26
C ILE A 16 -7.60 3.41 -9.88
N THR A 17 -6.43 2.75 -9.78
CA THR A 17 -5.67 2.64 -8.53
C THR A 17 -4.62 3.75 -8.48
N TYR A 18 -4.60 4.50 -7.38
CA TYR A 18 -3.62 5.55 -7.15
C TYR A 18 -2.60 5.14 -6.08
N PRO A 19 -1.33 5.53 -6.22
CA PRO A 19 -0.30 5.21 -5.24
C PRO A 19 -0.46 6.01 -3.93
N ILE A 20 -0.08 5.40 -2.80
CA ILE A 20 -0.28 5.92 -1.43
C ILE A 20 0.96 6.68 -0.93
N PHE A 21 1.34 7.79 -1.56
CA PHE A 21 2.51 8.60 -1.13
C PHE A 21 2.09 9.95 -0.53
N THR A 22 1.37 9.91 0.59
CA THR A 22 0.98 11.13 1.33
C THR A 22 2.10 11.60 2.27
N VAL A 23 2.11 12.89 2.65
CA VAL A 23 3.07 13.43 3.64
C VAL A 23 3.08 12.60 4.92
N ARG A 24 1.88 12.30 5.46
CA ARG A 24 1.73 11.44 6.63
C ARG A 24 2.36 10.06 6.43
N TRP A 25 2.15 9.45 5.26
CA TRP A 25 2.73 8.14 4.96
C TRP A 25 4.26 8.20 4.99
N VAL A 26 4.87 9.19 4.31
CA VAL A 26 6.32 9.36 4.29
C VAL A 26 6.87 9.65 5.68
N SER A 27 6.25 10.53 6.46
CA SER A 27 6.69 10.86 7.83
C SER A 27 6.70 9.64 8.75
N ILE A 28 5.68 8.77 8.65
CA ILE A 28 5.63 7.54 9.44
C ILE A 28 6.72 6.57 8.97
N HIS A 29 6.88 6.35 7.67
CA HIS A 29 7.84 5.37 7.14
C HIS A 29 9.29 5.81 7.32
N ALA A 30 9.57 7.11 7.27
CA ALA A 30 10.89 7.67 7.51
C ALA A 30 11.41 7.35 8.93
N LEU A 31 10.53 7.17 9.91
CA LEU A 31 10.89 6.76 11.26
C LEU A 31 10.75 5.25 11.45
N ALA A 32 9.58 4.69 11.11
CA ALA A 32 9.26 3.30 11.41
C ALA A 32 10.18 2.31 10.69
N VAL A 33 10.49 2.52 9.41
CA VAL A 33 11.32 1.58 8.64
C VAL A 33 12.74 1.48 9.21
N PRO A 34 13.47 2.60 9.43
CA PRO A 34 14.77 2.54 10.10
C PRO A 34 14.69 1.99 11.53
N THR A 35 13.66 2.33 12.31
CA THR A 35 13.53 1.81 13.68
C THR A 35 13.46 0.29 13.73
N ILE A 36 12.62 -0.33 12.90
CA ILE A 36 12.51 -1.80 12.86
C ILE A 36 13.82 -2.44 12.38
N PHE A 37 14.50 -1.84 11.39
CA PHE A 37 15.82 -2.30 10.94
C PHE A 37 16.86 -2.31 12.08
N PHE A 38 16.95 -1.23 12.85
CA PHE A 38 17.89 -1.15 13.97
C PHE A 38 17.51 -2.09 15.12
N LEU A 39 16.23 -2.23 15.44
CA LEU A 39 15.80 -3.20 16.46
C LEU A 39 16.23 -4.62 16.10
N GLY A 40 16.04 -5.05 14.84
CA GLY A 40 16.52 -6.36 14.37
C GLY A 40 18.04 -6.51 14.51
N SER A 41 18.79 -5.46 14.16
CA SER A 41 20.25 -5.43 14.28
C SER A 41 20.71 -5.53 15.74
N ILE A 42 20.07 -4.79 16.65
CA ILE A 42 20.38 -4.79 18.10
C ILE A 42 20.03 -6.16 18.73
N THR A 43 18.93 -6.77 18.30
CA THR A 43 18.57 -8.13 18.74
C THR A 43 19.63 -9.14 18.30
N ALA A 44 20.16 -9.03 17.07
CA ALA A 44 21.24 -9.90 16.61
C ALA A 44 22.53 -9.72 17.44
N MET A 45 22.83 -8.49 17.88
CA MET A 45 23.99 -8.20 18.73
C MET A 45 23.95 -8.95 20.07
N GLN A 46 22.76 -9.27 20.60
CA GLN A 46 22.63 -10.02 21.86
C GLN A 46 23.23 -11.43 21.80
N PHE A 47 23.44 -11.97 20.60
CA PHE A 47 23.94 -13.33 20.38
C PHE A 47 25.38 -13.38 19.84
N ILE A 48 26.06 -12.24 19.73
CA ILE A 48 27.46 -12.20 19.29
C ILE A 48 28.35 -12.77 20.41
N GLN A 49 29.18 -13.76 20.06
CA GLN A 49 30.18 -14.37 20.94
C GLN A 49 31.59 -13.90 20.53
N ARG A 50 32.51 -13.86 21.50
CA ARG A 50 33.91 -13.45 21.31
C ARG A 50 34.84 -14.63 21.02
#